data_AF-A0A5C8CU66-F1
#
_entry.id   AF-A0A5C8CU66-F1
#
_cell.length_a   1.000
_cell.length_b   1.000
_cell.length_c   1.000
_cell.angle_alpha   90.00
_cell.angle_beta   90.00
_cell.angle_gamma   90.00
#
_symmetry.space_group_name_H-M   'P 1'
#
loop_
_entity.id
_entity.type
_entity.pdbx_description
1 polymer ?
#
loop_
_entity_poly.entity_id
_entity_poly.type
_entity_poly.pdbx_seq_one_letter_code
_entity_poly.pdbx_strand_id
1 'polypeptide(L)'
;EYGPEMGPISAGRWRGKQGDQSSSSGFVANSLEAALWCLDNTDNFDDAVLLAANLGDDADTTAAITGQLAGALYGSSSIRPSWLEKLAWREEIEGLARNLAFPATTPPSRH
;
A
#
# COMPACT_ATOMS: atom_id res chain seq x y z
N GLU A 1 -0.12 -13.37 19.77
CA GLU A 1 0.16 -14.66 19.11
C GLU A 1 -0.42 -14.57 17.71
N TYR A 2 0.42 -14.33 16.70
CA TYR A 2 -0.01 -14.08 15.32
C TYR A 2 -0.32 -15.43 14.67
N GLY A 3 -1.54 -15.59 14.14
CA GLY A 3 -2.10 -16.87 13.73
C GLY A 3 -1.43 -17.51 12.49
N PRO A 4 -1.78 -18.79 12.21
CA PRO A 4 -1.12 -19.68 11.23
C PRO A 4 -1.15 -19.21 9.76
N GLU A 5 -1.83 -18.11 9.46
CA GLU A 5 -2.00 -17.56 8.10
C GLU A 5 -0.87 -16.62 7.66
N MET A 6 -0.08 -16.07 8.61
CA MET A 6 1.03 -15.17 8.30
C MET A 6 2.35 -15.90 7.96
N GLY A 7 2.49 -17.15 8.42
CA GLY A 7 3.67 -17.99 8.15
C GLY A 7 3.96 -18.21 6.66
N PRO A 8 2.97 -18.49 5.81
CA PRO A 8 3.18 -18.67 4.37
C PRO A 8 3.54 -17.37 3.62
N ILE A 9 2.98 -16.21 4.03
CA ILE A 9 3.29 -14.91 3.42
C ILE A 9 4.75 -14.52 3.71
N SER A 10 5.18 -14.70 4.95
CA SER A 10 6.57 -14.47 5.38
C SER A 10 7.56 -15.48 4.79
N ALA A 11 7.09 -16.66 4.37
CA ALA A 11 7.89 -17.68 3.66
C ALA A 11 7.95 -17.47 2.13
N GLY A 12 7.39 -16.39 1.58
CA GLY A 12 7.52 -16.05 0.17
C GLY A 12 6.54 -16.79 -0.77
N ARG A 13 5.38 -17.23 -0.27
CA ARG A 13 4.37 -17.96 -1.08
C ARG A 13 3.81 -17.16 -2.26
N TRP A 14 4.02 -15.85 -2.30
CA TRP A 14 3.73 -14.95 -3.40
C TRP A 14 4.70 -15.07 -4.58
N ARG A 15 5.90 -15.66 -4.38
CA ARG A 15 6.85 -15.89 -5.46
C ARG A 15 6.35 -17.04 -6.35
N GLY A 16 5.63 -16.70 -7.41
CA GLY A 16 5.34 -17.61 -8.53
C GLY A 16 3.91 -18.18 -8.61
N LYS A 17 2.90 -17.60 -7.94
CA LYS A 17 1.50 -18.02 -8.13
C LYS A 17 0.85 -17.39 -9.35
N GLN A 18 0.07 -18.19 -10.09
CA GLN A 18 -0.84 -17.73 -11.14
C GLN A 18 -2.25 -17.53 -10.57
N GLY A 19 -2.70 -16.27 -10.54
CA GLY A 19 -4.08 -15.83 -10.81
C GLY A 19 -5.22 -16.12 -9.84
N ASP A 20 -5.40 -17.32 -9.28
CA ASP A 20 -6.71 -17.67 -8.70
C ASP A 20 -6.63 -18.79 -7.66
N GLN A 21 -6.90 -18.45 -6.38
CA GLN A 21 -7.46 -19.30 -5.29
C GLN A 21 -7.12 -18.74 -3.89
N SER A 22 -8.10 -18.15 -3.16
CA SER A 22 -8.14 -18.20 -1.68
C SER A 22 -9.54 -18.02 -1.05
N SER A 23 -9.73 -18.72 0.09
CA SER A 23 -10.86 -18.78 1.03
C SER A 23 -11.10 -17.48 1.83
N SER A 24 -12.17 -17.35 2.63
CA SER A 24 -12.76 -16.09 3.14
C SER A 24 -12.09 -15.38 4.34
N SER A 25 -10.98 -15.88 4.90
CA SER A 25 -9.96 -15.04 5.59
C SER A 25 -8.95 -14.42 4.62
N GLY A 26 -9.05 -14.82 3.35
CA GLY A 26 -8.16 -14.56 2.26
C GLY A 26 -8.47 -13.31 1.46
N PHE A 27 -9.45 -12.46 1.77
CA PHE A 27 -9.56 -11.19 1.02
C PHE A 27 -8.39 -10.24 1.37
N VAL A 28 -8.22 -9.88 2.66
CA VAL A 28 -7.14 -8.96 3.08
C VAL A 28 -5.75 -9.58 2.87
N ALA A 29 -5.59 -10.86 3.20
CA ALA A 29 -4.33 -11.58 2.99
C ALA A 29 -3.99 -11.67 1.49
N ASN A 30 -4.97 -11.88 0.61
CA ASN A 30 -4.74 -11.86 -0.85
C ASN A 30 -4.42 -10.47 -1.35
N SER A 31 -5.13 -9.43 -0.91
CA SER A 31 -4.88 -8.06 -1.38
C SER A 31 -3.49 -7.59 -0.93
N LEU A 32 -3.01 -8.04 0.24
CA LEU A 32 -1.63 -7.84 0.66
C LEU A 32 -0.64 -8.69 -0.16
N GLU A 33 -0.92 -9.97 -0.41
CA GLU A 33 -0.08 -10.86 -1.23
C GLU A 33 0.08 -10.30 -2.65
N ALA A 34 -1.02 -9.84 -3.25
CA ALA A 34 -1.09 -9.20 -4.56
C ALA A 34 -0.35 -7.86 -4.58
N ALA A 35 -0.52 -7.02 -3.56
CA ALA A 35 0.21 -5.75 -3.47
C ALA A 35 1.74 -5.96 -3.41
N LEU A 36 2.20 -6.93 -2.62
CA LEU A 36 3.62 -7.29 -2.56
C LEU A 36 4.13 -7.83 -3.90
N TRP A 37 3.31 -8.64 -4.59
CA TRP A 37 3.64 -9.12 -5.93
C TRP A 37 3.75 -7.96 -6.93
N CYS A 38 2.85 -6.97 -6.91
CA CYS A 38 2.94 -5.79 -7.77
C CYS A 38 4.24 -5.00 -7.54
N LEU A 39 4.66 -4.86 -6.29
CA LEU A 39 5.91 -4.16 -5.94
C LEU A 39 7.16 -4.93 -6.39
N ASP A 40 7.18 -6.26 -6.28
CA ASP A 40 8.33 -7.08 -6.73
C ASP A 40 8.44 -7.11 -8.27
N ASN A 41 7.35 -6.81 -8.99
CA ASN A 41 7.29 -6.83 -10.46
C ASN A 41 7.36 -5.43 -11.12
N THR A 42 7.59 -4.36 -10.35
CA THR A 42 7.68 -2.98 -10.85
C THR A 42 8.81 -2.22 -10.15
N ASP A 43 9.30 -1.14 -10.75
CA ASP A 43 10.45 -0.37 -10.23
C ASP A 43 10.11 1.10 -9.92
N ASN A 44 8.83 1.46 -10.02
CA ASN A 44 8.34 2.80 -9.75
C ASN A 44 6.89 2.80 -9.24
N PHE A 45 6.48 3.91 -8.62
CA PHE A 45 5.16 4.05 -8.00
C PHE A 45 4.01 3.88 -9.00
N ASP A 46 4.11 4.55 -10.15
CA ASP A 46 3.02 4.60 -11.13
C ASP A 46 2.72 3.20 -11.66
N ASP A 47 3.76 2.46 -12.05
CA ASP A 47 3.62 1.11 -12.59
C ASP A 47 3.10 0.14 -11.53
N ALA A 48 3.56 0.26 -10.27
CA ALA A 48 3.06 -0.57 -9.17
C ALA A 48 1.55 -0.40 -8.97
N VAL A 49 1.08 0.84 -8.88
CA VAL A 49 -0.33 1.17 -8.66
C VAL A 49 -1.18 0.82 -9.88
N LEU A 50 -0.69 1.06 -11.10
CA LEU A 50 -1.39 0.66 -12.33
C LEU A 50 -1.50 -0.86 -12.43
N LEU A 51 -0.43 -1.60 -12.12
CA LEU A 51 -0.45 -3.05 -12.13
C LEU A 51 -1.49 -3.59 -11.13
N ALA A 52 -1.48 -3.07 -9.90
CA ALA A 52 -2.46 -3.43 -8.87
C ALA A 52 -3.90 -3.12 -9.28
N ALA A 53 -4.16 -1.94 -9.84
CA ALA A 53 -5.50 -1.54 -10.28
C ALA A 53 -6.04 -2.37 -11.46
N ASN A 54 -5.17 -3.00 -12.24
CA ASN A 54 -5.54 -3.85 -13.39
C ASN A 54 -5.66 -5.35 -13.04
N LEU A 55 -5.43 -5.77 -11.79
CA LEU A 55 -5.52 -7.18 -11.40
C LEU A 55 -6.95 -7.75 -11.35
N GLY A 56 -7.98 -6.90 -11.26
CA GLY A 56 -9.39 -7.32 -11.20
C GLY A 56 -9.92 -7.43 -9.77
N ASP A 57 -10.88 -8.34 -9.55
CA ASP A 57 -11.64 -8.67 -8.32
C ASP A 57 -11.72 -7.58 -7.23
N ASP A 58 -10.66 -7.37 -6.46
CA ASP A 58 -10.53 -6.38 -5.37
C ASP A 58 -9.48 -5.29 -5.70
N ALA A 59 -9.65 -4.67 -6.86
CA ALA A 59 -8.66 -3.75 -7.45
C ALA A 59 -8.47 -2.49 -6.60
N ASP A 60 -9.54 -1.96 -5.99
CA ASP A 60 -9.48 -0.75 -5.16
C ASP A 60 -8.70 -1.00 -3.87
N THR A 61 -8.99 -2.09 -3.15
CA THR A 61 -8.25 -2.47 -1.93
C THR A 61 -6.80 -2.79 -2.25
N THR A 62 -6.54 -3.57 -3.32
CA THR A 62 -5.18 -3.96 -3.71
C THR A 62 -4.37 -2.73 -4.15
N ALA A 63 -4.95 -1.83 -4.94
CA ALA A 63 -4.29 -0.59 -5.35
C ALA A 63 -4.07 0.36 -4.15
N ALA A 64 -4.99 0.41 -3.19
CA ALA A 64 -4.83 1.22 -1.98
C ALA A 64 -3.70 0.70 -1.08
N ILE A 65 -3.57 -0.63 -0.89
CA ILE A 65 -2.45 -1.23 -0.15
C ILE A 65 -1.14 -1.02 -0.90
N THR A 66 -1.13 -1.25 -2.22
CA THR A 66 0.04 -1.03 -3.08
C THR A 66 0.49 0.43 -3.02
N GLY A 67 -0.43 1.39 -3.11
CA GLY A 67 -0.14 2.82 -3.05
C GLY A 67 0.47 3.25 -1.72
N GLN A 68 0.02 2.69 -0.59
CA GLN A 68 0.64 2.93 0.72
C GLN A 68 2.10 2.45 0.76
N LEU A 69 2.34 1.21 0.33
CA LEU A 69 3.66 0.60 0.36
C LEU A 69 4.62 1.24 -0.65
N ALA A 70 4.18 1.43 -1.90
CA ALA A 70 4.94 2.11 -2.95
C ALA A 70 5.22 3.56 -2.56
N GLY A 71 4.25 4.27 -1.99
CA GLY A 71 4.43 5.65 -1.53
C GLY A 71 5.45 5.78 -0.40
N ALA A 72 5.50 4.80 0.50
CA ALA A 72 6.52 4.72 1.54
C ALA A 72 7.92 4.38 0.98
N LEU A 73 7.99 3.53 -0.06
CA LEU A 73 9.24 3.08 -0.67
C LEU A 73 9.87 4.15 -1.59
N TYR A 74 9.06 4.75 -2.46
CA TYR A 74 9.53 5.68 -3.51
C TYR A 74 9.37 7.16 -3.12
N GLY A 75 8.57 7.45 -2.09
CA GLY A 75 8.28 8.80 -1.61
C GLY A 75 7.15 9.48 -2.39
N SER A 76 6.41 10.38 -1.74
CA SER A 76 5.26 11.07 -2.37
C SER A 76 5.64 11.91 -3.59
N SER A 77 6.89 12.35 -3.72
CA SER A 77 7.40 13.08 -4.88
C SER A 77 7.54 12.21 -6.13
N SER A 78 7.51 10.88 -6.02
CA SER A 78 7.57 9.98 -7.18
C SER A 78 6.22 9.80 -7.87
N ILE A 79 5.12 10.23 -7.25
CA ILE A 79 3.77 10.07 -7.77
C ILE A 79 3.58 11.02 -8.96
N ARG A 80 3.02 10.53 -10.06
CA ARG A 80 2.70 11.36 -11.22
C ARG A 80 1.95 12.65 -10.84
N PRO A 81 2.46 13.84 -11.20
CA PRO A 81 1.79 15.11 -10.87
C PRO A 81 0.34 15.18 -11.33
N SER A 82 0.04 14.65 -12.52
CA SER A 82 -1.32 14.65 -13.07
C SER A 82 -2.31 13.74 -12.32
N TRP A 83 -1.83 12.81 -11.50
CA TRP A 83 -2.69 12.04 -10.59
C TRP A 83 -2.97 12.85 -9.33
N LEU A 84 -1.93 13.48 -8.75
CA LEU A 84 -2.08 14.34 -7.59
C LEU A 84 -2.99 15.55 -7.86
N GLU A 85 -2.91 16.15 -9.05
CA GLU A 85 -3.82 17.24 -9.48
C GLU A 85 -5.30 16.84 -9.50
N LYS A 86 -5.60 15.54 -9.63
CA LYS A 86 -6.96 15.00 -9.68
C LYS A 86 -7.40 14.36 -8.37
N LEU A 87 -6.48 14.18 -7.42
CA LEU A 87 -6.75 13.52 -6.15
C LEU A 87 -7.65 14.40 -5.30
N ALA A 88 -8.85 13.90 -5.02
CA ALA A 88 -9.78 14.56 -4.11
C ALA A 88 -9.14 14.70 -2.72
N TRP A 89 -9.30 15.89 -2.12
CA TRP A 89 -8.78 16.22 -0.79
C TRP A 89 -7.26 16.09 -0.63
N ARG A 90 -6.52 16.29 -1.72
CA ARG A 90 -5.06 16.22 -1.70
C ARG A 90 -4.45 17.07 -0.59
N GLU A 91 -4.86 18.32 -0.47
CA GLU A 91 -4.27 19.27 0.49
C GLU A 91 -4.50 18.80 1.93
N GLU A 92 -5.70 18.30 2.23
CA GLU A 92 -6.07 17.76 3.54
C GLU A 92 -5.29 16.47 3.85
N ILE A 93 -5.18 15.55 2.88
CA ILE A 93 -4.42 14.30 3.01
C ILE A 93 -2.94 14.60 3.27
N GLU A 94 -2.34 15.50 2.49
CA GLU A 94 -0.94 15.90 2.68
C GLU A 94 -0.72 16.59 4.04
N GLY A 95 -1.66 17.43 4.47
CA GLY A 95 -1.64 18.07 5.79
C GLY A 95 -1.70 17.07 6.94
N LEU A 96 -2.62 16.10 6.86
CA LEU A 96 -2.74 15.01 7.85
C LEU A 96 -1.47 14.15 7.89
N ALA A 97 -0.94 13.75 6.73
CA ALA A 97 0.28 12.97 6.64
C ALA A 97 1.47 13.70 7.29
N ARG A 98 1.61 15.00 7.04
CA ARG A 98 2.66 15.82 7.65
C ARG A 98 2.52 15.91 9.17
N ASN A 99 1.30 16.11 9.68
CA ASN A 99 1.05 16.19 11.12
C ASN A 99 1.30 14.86 11.84
N LEU A 100 1.02 13.73 11.18
CA LEU A 100 1.29 12.40 11.72
C LEU A 100 2.79 12.04 11.68
N ALA A 101 3.49 12.39 10.61
CA ALA A 101 4.92 12.12 10.46
C ALA A 101 5.79 13.04 11.35
N PHE A 102 5.35 14.29 11.53
CA PHE A 102 6.06 15.33 12.28
C PHE A 102 5.12 15.97 13.31
N PRO A 103 4.69 15.22 14.33
CA PRO A 103 3.82 15.77 15.36
C PRO A 103 4.51 16.92 16.07
N ALA A 104 3.80 18.03 16.28
CA ALA A 104 4.32 19.13 17.08
C ALA A 104 4.61 18.60 18.49
N THR A 105 5.89 18.48 18.85
CA THR A 105 6.27 18.19 20.23
C THR A 105 5.95 19.42 21.06
N THR A 106 4.80 19.43 21.73
CA THR A 106 4.61 20.33 22.86
C THR A 106 5.56 19.85 23.97
N PRO A 107 6.61 20.61 24.35
CA PRO A 107 7.47 20.20 25.44
C PRO A 107 6.62 20.07 26.72
N PRO A 108 6.88 19.06 27.57
CA PRO A 108 6.11 18.88 28.80
C PRO A 108 6.21 20.16 29.65
N SER A 109 5.07 20.66 30.11
CA SER A 109 5.01 21.82 31.01
C SER A 109 5.76 21.46 32.30
N ARG A 110 6.85 22.19 32.60
CA ARG A 110 7.52 22.10 33.90
C ARG A 110 6.56 22.64 34.96
N HIS A 111 6.04 21.74 35.79
CA HIS A 111 5.49 22.09 37.11
C HIS A 111 6.59 21.96 38.16
#